data_AF-A0A562T3T4-F1
#
_entry.id   AF-A0A562T3T4-F1
#
_cell.length_a   1.000
_cell.length_b   1.000
_cell.length_c   1.000
_cell.angle_alpha   90.00
_cell.angle_beta   90.00
_cell.angle_gamma   90.00
#
_symmetry.space_group_name_H-M   'P 1'
#
loop_
_entity.id
_entity.type
_entity.pdbx_description
1 polymer ?
#
loop_
_entity_poly.entity_id
_entity_poly.type
_entity_poly.pdbx_seq_one_letter_code
_entity_poly.pdbx_strand_id
1 'polypeptide(L)'
;MTDALNQILAIVNATGKLKADGIPTSLINQLSEQEKQQVENILVKITLSNDLTGLEALAALRTDKAVQTIKTIYDQTGNDNILKIKLAKLLWEATNDNDYLNVILKDFGPQNNTDKLTLISTYLQLPPQTVPDERYMAIINQESYQPMRFQAGKGLLYNLKILTRETDVQFGDPLHDLLRRLSNENPETRAAALKEVRLLATNKH
;
A
#
# COMPACT_ATOMS: atom_id res chain seq x y z
N MET A 1 -1.01 27.06 -18.03
CA MET A 1 -0.67 26.45 -16.73
C MET A 1 -1.97 25.96 -16.14
N THR A 2 -2.14 24.66 -16.03
CA THR A 2 -3.36 24.03 -15.52
C THR A 2 -3.50 24.23 -14.00
N ASP A 3 -4.74 24.11 -13.51
CA ASP A 3 -5.02 24.15 -12.07
C ASP A 3 -4.28 23.02 -11.33
N ALA A 4 -4.15 21.85 -11.95
CA ALA A 4 -3.40 20.71 -11.42
C ALA A 4 -1.92 21.04 -11.17
N LEU A 5 -1.24 21.72 -12.11
CA LEU A 5 0.15 22.14 -11.92
C LEU A 5 0.28 23.12 -10.74
N ASN A 6 -0.63 24.09 -10.63
CA ASN A 6 -0.63 25.04 -9.51
C ASN A 6 -0.82 24.35 -8.16
N GLN A 7 -1.74 23.39 -8.08
CA GLN A 7 -1.97 22.61 -6.86
C GLN A 7 -0.73 21.78 -6.47
N ILE A 8 -0.07 21.13 -7.43
CA ILE A 8 1.17 20.39 -7.18
C ILE A 8 2.25 21.32 -6.63
N LEU A 9 2.46 22.48 -7.25
CA LEU A 9 3.45 23.46 -6.80
C LEU A 9 3.12 24.01 -5.41
N ALA A 10 1.83 24.20 -5.10
CA ALA A 10 1.39 24.62 -3.77
C ALA A 10 1.75 23.56 -2.72
N ILE A 11 1.53 22.27 -2.99
CA ILE A 11 1.87 21.18 -2.07
C ILE A 11 3.39 21.05 -1.88
N VAL A 12 4.18 21.14 -2.96
CA VAL A 12 5.66 21.07 -2.89
C VAL A 12 6.22 22.14 -1.94
N ASN A 13 5.66 23.35 -2.02
CA ASN A 13 6.08 24.50 -1.21
C ASN A 13 5.39 24.58 0.17
N ALA A 14 4.45 23.68 0.46
CA ALA A 14 3.71 23.69 1.71
C ALA A 14 4.59 23.25 2.91
N THR A 15 4.03 23.39 4.10
CA THR A 15 4.55 22.81 5.35
C THR A 15 3.42 22.16 6.13
N GLY A 16 3.77 21.38 7.16
CA GLY A 16 2.78 20.74 8.02
C GLY A 16 1.90 19.72 7.29
N LYS A 17 0.60 19.71 7.60
CA LYS A 17 -0.34 18.67 7.14
C LYS A 17 -0.41 18.55 5.62
N LEU A 18 -0.52 19.68 4.91
CA LEU A 18 -0.67 19.66 3.44
C LEU A 18 0.53 18.99 2.76
N LYS A 19 1.73 19.17 3.31
CA LYS A 19 2.94 18.50 2.82
C LYS A 19 2.98 17.02 3.23
N ALA A 20 2.56 16.70 4.45
CA ALA A 20 2.51 15.32 4.93
C ALA A 20 1.50 14.44 4.18
N ASP A 21 0.38 15.02 3.72
CA ASP A 21 -0.64 14.33 2.94
C ASP A 21 -0.13 13.92 1.54
N GLY A 22 0.96 14.53 1.05
CA GLY A 22 1.59 14.20 -0.22
C GLY A 22 0.84 14.76 -1.44
N ILE A 23 1.35 14.44 -2.63
CA ILE A 23 0.74 14.87 -3.90
C ILE A 23 -0.19 13.77 -4.41
N PRO A 24 -1.51 14.04 -4.57
CA PRO A 24 -2.44 13.08 -5.14
C PRO A 24 -2.05 12.69 -6.57
N THR A 25 -1.98 11.39 -6.85
CA THR A 25 -1.66 10.88 -8.20
C THR A 25 -2.71 11.27 -9.25
N SER A 26 -3.95 11.55 -8.83
CA SER A 26 -5.01 12.06 -9.71
C SER A 26 -4.67 13.41 -10.35
N LEU A 27 -3.82 14.23 -9.72
CA LEU A 27 -3.35 15.49 -10.30
C LEU A 27 -2.39 15.24 -11.47
N ILE A 28 -1.57 14.19 -11.40
CA ILE A 28 -0.63 13.82 -12.48
C ILE A 28 -1.39 13.49 -13.78
N ASN A 29 -2.54 12.85 -13.67
CA ASN A 29 -3.38 12.48 -14.82
C ASN A 29 -4.04 13.68 -15.51
N GLN A 30 -4.06 14.86 -14.88
CA GLN A 30 -4.65 16.08 -15.42
C GLN A 30 -3.64 16.98 -16.13
N LEU A 31 -2.35 16.66 -16.03
CA LEU A 31 -1.28 17.43 -16.66
C LEU A 31 -1.14 17.12 -18.14
N SER A 32 -0.86 18.14 -18.93
CA SER A 32 -0.31 17.95 -20.28
C SER A 32 1.09 17.32 -20.23
N GLU A 33 1.56 16.73 -21.33
CA GLU A 33 2.91 16.13 -21.38
C GLU A 33 4.03 17.13 -21.05
N GLN A 34 3.91 18.38 -21.50
CA GLN A 34 4.86 19.43 -21.14
C GLN A 34 4.85 19.71 -19.64
N GLU A 35 3.68 19.75 -19.01
CA GLU A 35 3.54 19.97 -17.57
C GLU A 35 4.02 18.76 -16.77
N LYS A 36 3.79 17.52 -17.25
CA LYS A 36 4.36 16.31 -16.65
C LYS A 36 5.89 16.37 -16.62
N GLN A 37 6.52 16.80 -17.71
CA GLN A 37 7.97 16.95 -17.75
C GLN A 37 8.49 18.01 -16.77
N GLN A 38 7.75 19.11 -16.60
CA GLN A 38 8.07 20.14 -15.60
C GLN A 38 7.93 19.60 -14.17
N VAL A 39 6.82 18.93 -13.87
CA VAL A 39 6.56 18.32 -12.56
C VAL A 39 7.60 17.26 -12.24
N GLU A 40 7.91 16.38 -13.19
CA GLU A 40 8.96 15.36 -13.01
C GLU A 40 10.28 15.98 -12.57
N ASN A 41 10.74 17.05 -13.23
CA ASN A 41 11.98 17.72 -12.88
C ASN A 41 11.98 18.26 -11.45
N ILE A 42 10.83 18.79 -11.00
CA ILE A 42 10.66 19.29 -9.63
C ILE A 42 10.66 18.12 -8.64
N LEU A 43 9.86 17.08 -8.90
CA LEU A 43 9.72 15.92 -8.02
C LEU A 43 11.05 15.16 -7.86
N VAL A 44 11.82 15.02 -8.94
CA VAL A 44 13.17 14.43 -8.90
C VAL A 44 14.09 15.25 -8.02
N LYS A 45 14.12 16.58 -8.20
CA LYS A 45 14.99 17.48 -7.42
C LYS A 45 14.70 17.41 -5.93
N ILE A 46 13.42 17.46 -5.54
CA ILE A 46 13.05 17.42 -4.12
C ILE A 46 13.32 16.02 -3.52
N THR A 47 13.04 14.95 -4.28
CA THR A 47 13.25 13.57 -3.82
C THR A 47 14.71 13.28 -3.55
N LEU A 48 15.61 13.69 -4.46
CA LEU A 48 17.07 13.59 -4.27
C LEU A 48 17.60 14.50 -3.15
N SER A 49 16.81 15.46 -2.69
CA SER A 49 17.10 16.31 -1.52
C SER A 49 16.49 15.74 -0.23
N ASN A 50 16.13 14.46 -0.21
CA ASN A 50 15.45 13.75 0.89
C ASN A 50 14.04 14.27 1.24
N ASP A 51 13.38 15.00 0.35
CA ASP A 51 11.98 15.37 0.50
C ASP A 51 11.09 14.38 -0.27
N LEU A 52 10.48 13.47 0.48
CA LEU A 52 9.69 12.34 -0.07
C LEU A 52 8.21 12.69 -0.33
N THR A 53 7.80 13.95 -0.16
CA THR A 53 6.41 14.43 -0.35
C THR A 53 5.83 14.02 -1.70
N GLY A 54 6.66 14.01 -2.73
CA GLY A 54 6.25 13.73 -4.11
C GLY A 54 6.50 12.32 -4.59
N LEU A 55 6.91 11.39 -3.72
CA LEU A 55 7.42 10.08 -4.14
C LEU A 55 6.37 9.25 -4.91
N GLU A 56 5.11 9.24 -4.45
CA GLU A 56 4.03 8.52 -5.12
C GLU A 56 3.64 9.17 -6.45
N ALA A 57 3.61 10.51 -6.49
CA ALA A 57 3.36 11.26 -7.71
C ALA A 57 4.47 11.08 -8.75
N LEU A 58 5.73 10.98 -8.29
CA LEU A 58 6.87 10.68 -9.13
C LEU A 58 6.72 9.29 -9.76
N ALA A 59 6.39 8.28 -8.96
CA ALA A 59 6.16 6.91 -9.44
C ALA A 59 5.01 6.84 -10.47
N ALA A 60 3.95 7.62 -10.26
CA ALA A 60 2.78 7.66 -11.15
C ALA A 60 3.11 8.18 -12.57
N LEU A 61 4.22 8.91 -12.76
CA LEU A 61 4.66 9.36 -14.08
C LEU A 61 5.16 8.20 -14.96
N ARG A 62 5.64 7.09 -14.38
CA ARG A 62 6.10 5.87 -15.08
C ARG A 62 7.14 6.12 -16.19
N THR A 63 7.97 7.14 -16.02
CA THR A 63 9.09 7.44 -16.90
C THR A 63 10.36 6.75 -16.41
N ASP A 64 11.33 6.52 -17.30
CA ASP A 64 12.63 5.97 -16.91
C ASP A 64 13.32 6.84 -15.85
N LYS A 65 13.23 8.16 -15.97
CA LYS A 65 13.83 9.10 -15.02
C LYS A 65 13.18 9.01 -13.64
N ALA A 66 11.85 8.86 -13.55
CA ALA A 66 11.18 8.62 -12.27
C ALA A 66 11.63 7.30 -11.63
N VAL A 67 11.63 6.22 -12.41
CA VAL A 67 12.04 4.89 -11.94
C VAL A 67 13.50 4.90 -11.44
N GLN A 68 14.43 5.48 -12.21
CA GLN A 68 15.84 5.57 -11.80
C GLN A 68 16.04 6.42 -10.53
N THR A 69 15.24 7.49 -10.38
CA THR A 69 15.29 8.32 -9.17
C THR A 69 14.83 7.53 -7.95
N ILE A 70 13.71 6.82 -8.06
CA ILE A 70 13.19 5.97 -6.97
C ILE A 70 14.18 4.84 -6.65
N LYS A 71 14.80 4.24 -7.68
CA LYS A 71 15.82 3.20 -7.51
C LYS A 71 17.04 3.72 -6.75
N THR A 72 17.51 4.93 -7.07
CA THR A 72 18.62 5.58 -6.34
C THR A 72 18.31 5.69 -4.85
N ILE A 73 17.10 6.17 -4.50
CA ILE A 73 16.70 6.27 -3.08
C ILE A 73 16.54 4.88 -2.46
N TYR A 74 15.98 3.92 -3.21
CA TYR A 74 15.87 2.54 -2.76
C TYR A 74 17.24 1.97 -2.40
N ASP A 75 18.24 2.08 -3.27
CA ASP A 75 19.59 1.54 -3.06
C ASP A 75 20.32 2.20 -1.87
N GLN A 76 20.03 3.48 -1.59
CA GLN A 76 20.55 4.21 -0.44
C GLN A 76 19.79 3.93 0.87
N THR A 77 18.56 3.42 0.78
CA THR A 77 17.74 3.10 1.94
C THR A 77 18.20 1.77 2.55
N GLY A 78 18.49 1.79 3.85
CA GLY A 78 18.92 0.61 4.60
C GLY A 78 17.95 -0.56 4.49
N ASN A 79 18.50 -1.77 4.66
CA ASN A 79 17.71 -3.00 4.72
C ASN A 79 16.84 -2.96 5.99
N ASP A 80 15.54 -3.25 5.86
CA ASP A 80 14.58 -3.38 6.97
C ASP A 80 13.95 -2.07 7.49
N ASN A 81 13.57 -1.17 6.58
CA ASN A 81 12.75 0.01 6.89
C ASN A 81 11.42 -0.03 6.10
N ILE A 82 10.31 0.42 6.70
CA ILE A 82 9.01 0.59 6.02
C ILE A 82 9.11 1.45 4.75
N LEU A 83 10.03 2.41 4.72
CA LEU A 83 10.35 3.19 3.53
C LEU A 83 10.90 2.29 2.40
N LYS A 84 11.74 1.31 2.71
CA LYS A 84 12.28 0.35 1.72
C LYS A 84 11.15 -0.47 1.09
N ILE A 85 10.16 -0.89 1.90
CA ILE A 85 8.95 -1.57 1.42
C ILE A 85 8.13 -0.65 0.52
N LYS A 86 7.92 0.62 0.93
CA LYS A 86 7.20 1.61 0.12
C LYS A 86 7.89 1.82 -1.24
N LEU A 87 9.22 1.99 -1.24
CA LEU A 87 10.01 2.14 -2.46
C LEU A 87 9.96 0.89 -3.35
N ALA A 88 10.07 -0.31 -2.75
CA ALA A 88 9.92 -1.57 -3.47
C ALA A 88 8.54 -1.68 -4.14
N LYS A 89 7.47 -1.31 -3.44
CA LYS A 89 6.11 -1.28 -4.01
C LYS A 89 6.04 -0.38 -5.23
N LEU A 90 6.52 0.86 -5.13
CA LEU A 90 6.49 1.80 -6.26
C LEU A 90 7.31 1.30 -7.45
N LEU A 91 8.48 0.70 -7.20
CA LEU A 91 9.31 0.12 -8.25
C LEU A 91 8.65 -1.10 -8.88
N TRP A 92 8.04 -1.97 -8.08
CA TRP A 92 7.29 -3.13 -8.57
C TRP A 92 6.10 -2.70 -9.44
N GLU A 93 5.30 -1.72 -9.00
CA GLU A 93 4.17 -1.19 -9.78
C GLU A 93 4.59 -0.55 -11.10
N ALA A 94 5.79 0.04 -11.14
CA ALA A 94 6.32 0.69 -12.34
C ALA A 94 7.00 -0.29 -13.32
N THR A 95 7.61 -1.37 -12.82
CA THR A 95 8.50 -2.26 -13.60
C THR A 95 8.00 -3.69 -13.74
N ASN A 96 7.10 -4.13 -12.87
CA ASN A 96 6.71 -5.53 -12.64
C ASN A 96 7.89 -6.47 -12.33
N ASP A 97 8.99 -5.94 -11.79
CA ASP A 97 10.16 -6.73 -11.42
C ASP A 97 9.93 -7.48 -10.09
N ASN A 98 10.00 -8.81 -10.16
CA ASN A 98 9.74 -9.70 -9.04
C ASN A 98 10.76 -9.57 -7.91
N ASP A 99 11.95 -9.00 -8.14
CA ASP A 99 12.91 -8.75 -7.06
C ASP A 99 12.34 -7.77 -6.03
N TYR A 100 11.63 -6.73 -6.50
CA TYR A 100 10.94 -5.81 -5.60
C TYR A 100 9.72 -6.45 -4.94
N LEU A 101 9.01 -7.35 -5.64
CA LEU A 101 7.91 -8.10 -5.03
C LEU A 101 8.41 -8.98 -3.89
N ASN A 102 9.52 -9.69 -4.10
CA ASN A 102 10.17 -10.52 -3.08
C ASN A 102 10.59 -9.69 -1.87
N VAL A 103 11.03 -8.45 -2.10
CA VAL A 103 11.29 -7.49 -1.02
C VAL A 103 10.00 -7.19 -0.27
N ILE A 104 8.92 -6.77 -0.93
CA ILE A 104 7.62 -6.47 -0.28
C ILE A 104 7.15 -7.67 0.55
N LEU A 105 7.24 -8.87 -0.01
CA LEU A 105 6.83 -10.13 0.63
C LEU A 105 7.87 -10.67 1.62
N LYS A 106 8.99 -10.00 1.84
CA LYS A 106 9.92 -10.43 2.89
C LYS A 106 9.29 -10.13 4.25
N ASP A 107 9.44 -11.05 5.19
CA ASP A 107 9.11 -10.77 6.59
C ASP A 107 10.19 -9.85 7.15
N PHE A 108 9.95 -8.55 7.01
CA PHE A 108 10.67 -7.54 7.76
C PHE A 108 10.01 -7.54 9.11
N GLY A 109 10.69 -7.95 10.19
CA GLY A 109 10.12 -7.90 11.53
C GLY A 109 9.95 -6.46 12.01
N PRO A 110 8.82 -5.77 11.74
CA PRO A 110 8.72 -4.35 12.03
C PRO A 110 8.49 -4.24 13.53
N GLN A 111 9.32 -3.46 14.22
CA GLN A 111 9.38 -3.51 15.68
C GLN A 111 8.18 -2.83 16.37
N ASN A 112 7.43 -1.99 15.65
CA ASN A 112 6.27 -1.28 16.19
C ASN A 112 4.98 -1.59 15.41
N ASN A 113 3.84 -1.30 16.06
CA ASN A 113 2.52 -1.59 15.50
C ASN A 113 2.18 -0.77 14.25
N THR A 114 2.72 0.44 14.13
CA THR A 114 2.46 1.33 12.99
C THR A 114 3.07 0.76 11.71
N ASP A 115 4.34 0.36 11.76
CA ASP A 115 5.04 -0.19 10.60
C ASP A 115 4.45 -1.54 10.17
N LYS A 116 4.10 -2.40 11.13
CA LYS A 116 3.36 -3.64 10.87
C LYS A 116 2.03 -3.37 10.17
N LEU A 117 1.26 -2.39 10.63
CA LEU A 117 -0.01 -2.04 10.01
C LEU A 117 0.17 -1.47 8.60
N THR A 118 1.21 -0.66 8.37
CA THR A 118 1.57 -0.15 7.03
C THR A 118 1.99 -1.28 6.09
N LEU A 119 2.71 -2.29 6.58
CA LEU A 119 3.09 -3.48 5.80
C LEU A 119 1.85 -4.28 5.40
N ILE A 120 0.92 -4.53 6.32
CA ILE A 120 -0.33 -5.23 6.01
C ILE A 120 -1.18 -4.42 5.02
N SER A 121 -1.22 -3.10 5.17
CA SER A 121 -1.91 -2.21 4.23
C SER A 121 -1.26 -2.23 2.84
N THR A 122 0.07 -2.39 2.79
CA THR A 122 0.80 -2.59 1.53
C THR A 122 0.41 -3.91 0.87
N TYR A 123 0.31 -5.01 1.62
CA TYR A 123 -0.16 -6.31 1.11
C TYR A 123 -1.56 -6.23 0.50
N LEU A 124 -2.46 -5.48 1.16
CA LEU A 124 -3.83 -5.29 0.71
C LEU A 124 -3.92 -4.54 -0.64
N GLN A 125 -2.93 -3.71 -0.97
CA GLN A 125 -2.84 -2.98 -2.23
C GLN A 125 -2.26 -3.82 -3.38
N LEU A 126 -1.73 -5.01 -3.10
CA LEU A 126 -1.25 -5.92 -4.13
C LEU A 126 -2.45 -6.65 -4.80
N PRO A 127 -2.35 -7.04 -6.08
CA PRO A 127 -3.37 -7.82 -6.76
C PRO A 127 -3.71 -9.11 -6.01
N PRO A 128 -4.95 -9.61 -6.13
CA PRO A 128 -5.33 -10.87 -5.51
C PRO A 128 -4.39 -12.01 -5.89
N GLN A 129 -4.16 -12.93 -4.95
CA GLN A 129 -3.27 -14.10 -5.06
C GLN A 129 -1.77 -13.78 -5.08
N THR A 130 -1.38 -12.50 -4.96
CA THR A 130 0.05 -12.11 -4.83
C THR A 130 0.62 -12.46 -3.46
N VAL A 131 -0.19 -12.29 -2.41
CA VAL A 131 0.20 -12.59 -1.03
C VAL A 131 -0.34 -13.98 -0.68
N PRO A 132 0.48 -14.91 -0.17
CA PRO A 132 -0.01 -16.22 0.28
C PRO A 132 -1.08 -16.08 1.37
N ASP A 133 -2.18 -16.83 1.25
CA ASP A 133 -3.28 -16.77 2.22
C ASP A 133 -2.82 -17.07 3.64
N GLU A 134 -1.86 -17.99 3.78
CA GLU A 134 -1.25 -18.41 5.05
C GLU A 134 -0.65 -17.22 5.80
N ARG A 135 -0.16 -16.19 5.08
CA ARG A 135 0.37 -14.98 5.70
C ARG A 135 -0.72 -14.19 6.39
N TYR A 136 -1.85 -13.97 5.72
CA TYR A 136 -2.98 -13.29 6.35
C TYR A 136 -3.55 -14.13 7.50
N MET A 137 -3.66 -15.45 7.33
CA MET A 137 -4.12 -16.35 8.39
C MET A 137 -3.19 -16.33 9.61
N ALA A 138 -1.87 -16.29 9.41
CA ALA A 138 -0.90 -16.18 10.49
C ALA A 138 -1.10 -14.90 11.30
N ILE A 139 -1.25 -13.75 10.62
CA ILE A 139 -1.50 -12.46 11.27
C ILE A 139 -2.81 -12.47 12.05
N ILE A 140 -3.90 -12.98 11.45
CA ILE A 140 -5.21 -13.10 12.11
C ILE A 140 -5.10 -13.94 13.40
N ASN A 141 -4.30 -15.01 13.40
CA ASN A 141 -4.21 -15.91 14.54
C ASN A 141 -3.25 -15.44 15.64
N GLN A 142 -2.12 -14.83 15.26
CA GLN A 142 -0.98 -14.57 16.15
C GLN A 142 -0.90 -13.14 16.65
N GLU A 143 -1.36 -12.14 15.89
CA GLU A 143 -1.21 -10.74 16.31
C GLU A 143 -2.18 -10.37 17.43
N SER A 144 -1.67 -9.67 18.44
CA SER A 144 -2.47 -9.19 19.58
C SER A 144 -3.23 -7.89 19.26
N TYR A 145 -2.74 -7.09 18.31
CA TYR A 145 -3.35 -5.83 17.95
C TYR A 145 -4.54 -6.01 17.01
N GLN A 146 -5.75 -5.72 17.50
CA GLN A 146 -7.01 -5.90 16.75
C GLN A 146 -6.99 -5.26 15.34
N PRO A 147 -6.51 -4.01 15.14
CA PRO A 147 -6.47 -3.41 13.81
C PRO A 147 -5.64 -4.20 12.80
N MET A 148 -4.56 -4.87 13.22
CA MET A 148 -3.80 -5.75 12.31
C MET A 148 -4.61 -6.96 11.88
N ARG A 149 -5.28 -7.63 12.83
CA ARG A 149 -6.15 -8.77 12.51
C ARG A 149 -7.28 -8.35 11.58
N PHE A 150 -7.86 -7.17 11.79
CA PHE A 150 -8.90 -6.62 10.93
C PHE A 150 -8.38 -6.36 9.51
N GLN A 151 -7.23 -5.69 9.35
CA GLN A 151 -6.63 -5.44 8.04
C GLN A 151 -6.21 -6.74 7.34
N ALA A 152 -5.66 -7.70 8.07
CA ALA A 152 -5.33 -9.02 7.52
C ALA A 152 -6.58 -9.80 7.09
N GLY A 153 -7.69 -9.68 7.84
CA GLY A 153 -8.99 -10.22 7.44
C GLY A 153 -9.46 -9.63 6.12
N LYS A 154 -9.38 -8.30 5.96
CA LYS A 154 -9.70 -7.64 4.69
C LYS A 154 -8.82 -8.14 3.55
N GLY A 155 -7.51 -8.24 3.82
CA GLY A 155 -6.52 -8.78 2.89
C GLY A 155 -6.89 -10.18 2.41
N LEU A 156 -7.22 -11.09 3.34
CA LEU A 156 -7.63 -12.45 3.01
C LEU A 156 -8.90 -12.48 2.16
N LEU A 157 -9.94 -11.72 2.53
CA LEU A 157 -11.18 -11.67 1.76
C LEU A 157 -10.98 -11.13 0.34
N TYR A 158 -10.12 -10.12 0.18
CA TYR A 158 -9.76 -9.59 -1.14
C TYR A 158 -8.91 -10.57 -1.95
N ASN A 159 -7.92 -11.22 -1.31
CA ASN A 159 -7.05 -12.20 -1.95
C ASN A 159 -7.82 -13.40 -2.50
N LEU A 160 -8.84 -13.84 -1.75
CA LEU A 160 -9.78 -14.90 -2.13
C LEU A 160 -10.90 -14.43 -3.07
N LYS A 161 -10.85 -13.17 -3.54
CA LYS A 161 -11.87 -12.55 -4.41
C LYS A 161 -13.29 -12.60 -3.82
N ILE A 162 -13.41 -12.67 -2.49
CA ILE A 162 -14.69 -12.52 -1.78
C ILE A 162 -15.11 -11.05 -1.87
N LEU A 163 -14.17 -10.13 -1.61
CA LEU A 163 -14.28 -8.70 -1.91
C LEU A 163 -13.82 -8.41 -3.35
N THR A 164 -14.46 -7.44 -4.01
CA THR A 164 -14.07 -7.00 -5.36
C THR A 164 -12.95 -5.96 -5.32
N ARG A 165 -12.96 -5.11 -4.29
CA ARG A 165 -11.93 -4.11 -3.98
C ARG A 165 -11.57 -4.18 -2.50
N GLU A 166 -10.36 -3.77 -2.20
CA GLU A 166 -9.84 -3.66 -0.84
C GLU A 166 -10.58 -2.65 0.06
N THR A 167 -11.39 -1.79 -0.54
CA THR A 167 -12.19 -0.76 0.12
C THR A 167 -13.69 -1.09 0.24
N ASP A 168 -14.16 -2.22 -0.30
CA ASP A 168 -15.59 -2.53 -0.45
C ASP A 168 -16.34 -2.89 0.84
N VAL A 169 -15.75 -2.70 2.02
CA VAL A 169 -16.40 -3.06 3.29
C VAL A 169 -17.06 -1.83 3.89
N GLN A 170 -18.40 -1.80 3.86
CA GLN A 170 -19.19 -0.79 4.55
C GLN A 170 -19.74 -1.30 5.88
N PHE A 171 -20.00 -0.40 6.82
CA PHE A 171 -20.62 -0.75 8.08
C PHE A 171 -22.04 -1.30 7.85
N GLY A 172 -22.37 -2.44 8.45
CA GLY A 172 -23.66 -3.13 8.27
C GLY A 172 -23.69 -4.18 7.16
N ASP A 173 -22.60 -4.36 6.41
CA ASP A 173 -22.42 -5.47 5.46
C ASP A 173 -22.15 -6.79 6.23
N PRO A 174 -22.74 -7.94 5.84
CA PRO A 174 -22.37 -9.26 6.37
C PRO A 174 -20.85 -9.52 6.41
N LEU A 175 -20.09 -9.00 5.44
CA LEU A 175 -18.64 -9.10 5.40
C LEU A 175 -17.97 -8.25 6.49
N HIS A 176 -18.57 -7.14 6.91
CA HIS A 176 -18.09 -6.35 8.04
C HIS A 176 -18.20 -7.15 9.35
N ASP A 177 -19.31 -7.87 9.56
CA ASP A 177 -19.47 -8.74 10.73
C ASP A 177 -18.49 -9.92 10.73
N LEU A 178 -18.21 -10.49 9.56
CA LEU A 178 -17.16 -11.50 9.41
C LEU A 178 -15.79 -10.92 9.78
N LEU A 179 -15.44 -9.72 9.32
CA LEU A 179 -14.20 -9.04 9.67
C LEU A 179 -14.10 -8.70 11.17
N ARG A 180 -15.21 -8.30 11.79
CA ARG A 180 -15.28 -8.08 13.24
C ARG A 180 -14.93 -9.37 13.99
N ARG A 181 -15.47 -10.52 13.57
CA ARG A 181 -15.16 -11.83 14.17
C ARG A 181 -13.72 -12.29 13.89
N LEU A 182 -13.20 -12.06 12.69
CA LEU A 182 -11.78 -12.31 12.36
C LEU A 182 -10.82 -11.47 13.22
N SER A 183 -11.22 -10.25 13.58
CA SER A 183 -10.45 -9.37 14.45
C SER A 183 -10.62 -9.64 15.96
N ASN A 184 -11.51 -10.56 16.35
CA ASN A 184 -11.87 -10.78 17.76
C ASN A 184 -10.68 -11.29 18.60
N GLU A 185 -10.63 -10.93 19.88
CA GLU A 185 -9.56 -11.38 20.79
C GLU A 185 -9.65 -12.87 21.14
N ASN A 186 -10.86 -13.45 21.13
CA ASN A 186 -11.09 -14.87 21.37
C ASN A 186 -10.62 -15.72 20.15
N PRO A 187 -9.66 -16.64 20.30
CA PRO A 187 -9.15 -17.47 19.21
C PRO A 187 -10.19 -18.41 18.58
N GLU A 188 -11.14 -18.93 19.36
CA GLU A 188 -12.20 -19.82 18.87
C GLU A 188 -13.15 -19.06 17.95
N THR A 189 -13.51 -17.83 18.30
CA THR A 189 -14.29 -16.92 17.45
C THR A 189 -13.57 -16.67 16.11
N ARG A 190 -12.24 -16.43 16.15
CA ARG A 190 -11.44 -16.25 14.93
C ARG A 190 -11.39 -17.52 14.10
N ALA A 191 -11.20 -18.67 14.73
CA ALA A 191 -11.15 -19.96 14.05
C ALA A 191 -12.49 -20.31 13.37
N ALA A 192 -13.62 -20.03 14.02
CA ALA A 192 -14.95 -20.18 13.43
C ALA A 192 -15.15 -19.25 12.21
N ALA A 193 -14.73 -17.99 12.32
CA ALA A 193 -14.79 -17.04 11.21
C ALA A 193 -13.90 -17.46 10.03
N LEU A 194 -12.68 -17.97 10.28
CA LEU A 194 -11.80 -18.49 9.23
C LEU A 194 -12.39 -19.70 8.50
N LYS A 195 -13.14 -20.58 9.20
CA LYS A 195 -13.88 -21.67 8.55
C LYS A 195 -14.94 -21.13 7.60
N GLU A 196 -15.67 -20.11 8.01
CA GLU A 196 -16.68 -19.46 7.17
C GLU A 196 -16.08 -18.78 5.93
N VAL A 197 -14.92 -18.11 6.07
CA VAL A 197 -14.17 -17.56 4.93
C VAL A 197 -13.87 -18.65 3.90
N ARG A 198 -13.39 -19.82 4.35
CA ARG A 198 -13.08 -20.95 3.45
C ARG A 198 -14.32 -21.46 2.73
N LEU A 199 -15.46 -21.55 3.43
CA LEU A 199 -16.74 -21.95 2.81
C LEU A 199 -17.19 -20.97 1.73
N LEU A 200 -17.09 -19.66 2.01
CA LEU A 200 -17.42 -18.61 1.04
C LEU A 200 -16.50 -18.67 -0.20
N ALA A 201 -15.22 -18.95 -0.02
CA ALA A 201 -14.26 -19.09 -1.12
C ALA A 201 -14.60 -20.31 -2.02
N THR A 202 -14.97 -21.46 -1.43
CA THR A 202 -15.39 -22.63 -2.20
C THR A 202 -16.70 -22.43 -2.97
N ASN A 203 -17.64 -21.62 -2.47
CA ASN A 203 -18.93 -21.41 -3.12
C ASN A 203 -18.88 -20.43 -4.30
N LYS A 204 -17.75 -19.75 -4.54
CA LYS A 204 -17.54 -18.86 -5.68
C LYS A 204 -16.92 -19.57 -6.91
N HIS A 205 -16.55 -20.84 -6.78
CA HIS A 205 -15.96 -21.68 -7.83
C HIS A 205 -16.85 -22.88 -8.12
#